data_AF-A0A521NU05-F1
#
_entry.id   AF-A0A521NU05-F1
#
_cell.length_a   1.000
_cell.length_b   1.000
_cell.length_c   1.000
_cell.angle_alpha   90.00
_cell.angle_beta   90.00
_cell.angle_gamma   90.00
#
_symmetry.space_group_name_H-M   'P 1'
#
loop_
_entity.id
_entity.type
_entity.pdbx_description
1 polymer ?
#
loop_
_entity_poly.entity_id
_entity_poly.type
_entity_poly.pdbx_seq_one_letter_code
_entity_poly.pdbx_strand_id
1 'polypeptide(L)'
;MTGILGFAAGIISHGALDYIPHCYPVNAKADAVTGLLLMLFLTVKTNRKFRFITVATLLGTVFPDLADLAPAILNKQLDLNLPIVEKVFPWHWKEYSGSIYQNSCNISTLNHLLLGASVIIVCWCRRADVVEMIKRGR
;
A
#
# COMPACT_ATOMS: atom_id res chain seq x y z
N MET A 1 -6.71 -8.40 18.82
CA MET A 1 -6.65 -6.93 18.97
C MET A 1 -5.63 -6.29 18.03
N THR A 2 -4.34 -6.66 18.07
CA THR A 2 -3.29 -6.04 17.24
C THR A 2 -3.55 -6.10 15.73
N GLY A 3 -4.07 -7.21 15.20
CA GLY A 3 -4.42 -7.29 13.77
C GLY A 3 -5.57 -6.35 13.36
N ILE A 4 -6.56 -6.15 14.22
CA ILE A 4 -7.67 -5.20 13.98
C ILE A 4 -7.13 -3.77 13.92
N LEU A 5 -6.22 -3.43 14.85
CA LEU A 5 -5.53 -2.14 14.83
C LEU A 5 -4.69 -1.99 13.57
N GLY A 6 -4.01 -3.05 13.12
CA GLY A 6 -3.26 -3.08 11.88
C GLY A 6 -4.14 -2.84 10.64
N PHE A 7 -5.32 -3.45 10.60
CA PHE A 7 -6.31 -3.24 9.55
C PHE A 7 -6.82 -1.79 9.53
N ALA A 8 -7.24 -1.27 10.67
CA ALA A 8 -7.73 0.11 10.80
C ALA A 8 -6.63 1.12 10.43
N ALA A 9 -5.40 0.91 10.92
CA ALA A 9 -4.25 1.73 10.54
C ALA A 9 -3.97 1.67 9.04
N GLY A 10 -4.13 0.50 8.42
CA GLY A 10 -4.01 0.32 6.97
C GLY A 10 -4.98 1.20 6.20
N ILE A 11 -6.27 1.15 6.54
CA ILE A 11 -7.31 1.99 5.90
C ILE A 11 -6.98 3.48 6.06
N ILE A 12 -6.65 3.90 7.29
CA ILE A 12 -6.35 5.31 7.58
C ILE A 12 -5.11 5.77 6.81
N SER A 13 -4.05 4.96 6.78
CA SER A 13 -2.83 5.30 6.05
C SER A 13 -3.04 5.39 4.55
N HIS A 14 -3.85 4.48 3.98
CA HIS A 14 -4.20 4.49 2.57
C HIS A 14 -4.96 5.78 2.24
N GLY A 15 -6.04 6.08 2.98
CA GLY A 15 -6.80 7.30 2.75
C GLY A 15 -5.97 8.57 2.92
N ALA A 16 -5.08 8.62 3.92
CA ALA A 16 -4.18 9.75 4.11
C ALA A 16 -3.24 9.95 2.91
N LEU A 17 -2.70 8.88 2.32
CA LEU A 17 -1.85 8.96 1.14
C LEU A 17 -2.64 9.38 -0.10
N ASP A 18 -3.87 8.86 -0.26
CA ASP A 18 -4.73 9.15 -1.40
C ASP A 18 -5.30 10.57 -1.39
N TYR A 19 -5.47 11.17 -0.21
CA TYR A 19 -5.80 12.58 -0.07
C TYR A 19 -4.66 13.52 -0.49
N ILE A 20 -3.41 13.08 -0.36
CA ILE A 20 -2.24 13.91 -0.62
C ILE A 20 -1.98 13.95 -2.13
N PRO A 21 -1.82 15.14 -2.75
CA PRO A 21 -1.43 15.24 -4.16
C PRO A 21 -0.14 14.47 -4.44
N HIS A 22 -0.21 13.47 -5.31
CA HIS A 22 0.93 12.62 -5.62
C HIS A 22 0.93 12.18 -7.09
N CYS A 23 2.12 11.88 -7.58
CA CYS A 23 2.33 11.31 -8.91
C CYS A 23 2.80 9.86 -8.78
N TYR A 24 2.50 9.07 -9.81
CA TYR A 24 3.11 7.76 -10.04
C TYR A 24 4.29 7.91 -11.01
N PRO A 25 5.55 7.85 -10.55
CA PRO A 25 6.71 7.95 -11.43
C PRO A 25 6.91 6.69 -12.29
N VAL A 26 6.22 5.59 -11.95
CA VAL A 26 6.25 4.30 -12.64
C VAL A 26 4.87 4.02 -13.23
N ASN A 27 4.82 3.19 -14.27
CA ASN A 27 3.55 2.73 -14.84
C ASN A 27 2.67 2.08 -13.75
N ALA A 28 1.45 2.58 -13.58
CA ALA A 28 0.55 2.14 -12.50
C ALA A 28 0.22 0.64 -12.53
N LYS A 29 0.14 0.01 -13.71
CA LYS A 29 -0.08 -1.45 -13.80
C LYS A 29 1.13 -2.23 -13.30
N ALA A 30 2.32 -1.81 -13.72
CA ALA A 30 3.56 -2.45 -13.29
C ALA A 30 3.75 -2.29 -11.77
N ASP A 31 3.53 -1.08 -11.25
CA ASP A 31 3.65 -0.75 -9.83
C ASP A 31 2.68 -1.57 -8.96
N ALA A 32 1.40 -1.66 -9.36
CA ALA A 32 0.41 -2.45 -8.64
C ALA A 32 0.76 -3.96 -8.62
N VAL A 33 1.20 -4.52 -9.76
CA VAL A 33 1.54 -5.95 -9.85
C VAL A 33 2.82 -6.27 -9.06
N THR A 34 3.89 -5.48 -9.21
CA THR A 34 5.14 -5.72 -8.49
C THR A 34 4.98 -5.49 -6.99
N GLY A 35 4.25 -4.44 -6.60
CA GLY A 35 3.91 -4.16 -5.22
C GLY A 35 3.11 -5.30 -4.58
N LEU A 36 2.06 -5.79 -5.24
CA LEU A 36 1.27 -6.91 -4.75
C LEU A 36 2.10 -8.18 -4.59
N LEU A 37 2.88 -8.56 -5.60
CA LEU A 37 3.74 -9.76 -5.55
C LEU A 37 4.75 -9.66 -4.40
N LEU A 38 5.38 -8.51 -4.22
CA LEU A 38 6.32 -8.26 -3.12
C LEU A 38 5.62 -8.39 -1.77
N MET A 39 4.46 -7.75 -1.61
CA MET A 39 3.69 -7.81 -0.36
C MET A 39 3.25 -9.24 -0.03
N LEU A 40 2.77 -10.01 -1.01
CA LEU A 40 2.39 -11.41 -0.83
C LEU A 40 3.60 -12.27 -0.44
N PHE A 41 4.73 -12.09 -1.14
CA PHE A 41 5.97 -12.80 -0.83
C PHE A 41 6.44 -12.51 0.61
N LEU A 42 6.49 -11.24 1.00
CA LEU A 42 6.88 -10.84 2.35
C LEU A 42 5.91 -11.35 3.42
N THR A 43 4.61 -11.38 3.13
CA THR A 43 3.58 -11.94 4.01
C THR A 43 3.79 -13.43 4.24
N VAL A 44 4.10 -14.19 3.18
CA VAL A 44 4.42 -15.62 3.29
C VAL A 44 5.70 -15.85 4.10
N LYS A 45 6.73 -15.03 3.88
CA LYS A 45 8.01 -15.11 4.60
C LYS A 45 7.95 -14.60 6.04
N THR A 46 6.92 -13.85 6.41
CA THR A 46 6.74 -13.37 7.78
C THR A 46 6.54 -14.55 8.73
N ASN A 47 7.13 -14.44 9.93
CA ASN A 47 6.98 -15.43 11.00
C ASN A 47 5.49 -15.70 11.28
N ARG A 48 5.13 -16.98 11.43
CA ARG A 48 3.73 -17.43 11.64
C ARG A 48 3.04 -16.68 12.78
N LYS A 49 3.77 -16.29 13.84
CA LYS A 49 3.24 -15.53 14.98
C LYS A 49 2.72 -14.14 14.59
N PHE A 50 3.35 -13.48 13.60
CA PHE A 50 3.00 -12.13 13.17
C PHE A 50 2.18 -12.11 11.88
N ARG A 51 2.08 -13.25 11.17
CA ARG A 51 1.42 -13.33 9.87
C ARG A 51 -0.01 -12.80 9.87
N PHE A 52 -0.80 -13.07 10.92
CA PHE A 52 -2.16 -12.53 11.01
C PHE A 52 -2.17 -11.00 11.04
N ILE A 53 -1.25 -10.37 11.77
CA ILE A 53 -1.13 -8.92 11.83
C ILE A 53 -0.76 -8.38 10.45
N THR A 54 0.23 -8.99 9.79
CA THR A 54 0.65 -8.60 8.44
C THR A 54 -0.46 -8.71 7.41
N VAL A 55 -1.21 -9.83 7.41
CA VAL A 55 -2.37 -10.02 6.51
C VAL A 55 -3.46 -9.00 6.82
N ALA A 56 -3.77 -8.76 8.09
CA ALA A 56 -4.79 -7.79 8.46
C ALA A 56 -4.41 -6.36 8.03
N THR A 57 -3.14 -5.96 8.20
CA THR A 57 -2.64 -4.68 7.69
C THR A 57 -2.72 -4.60 6.17
N LEU A 58 -2.26 -5.63 5.44
CA LEU A 58 -2.36 -5.72 3.99
C LEU A 58 -3.80 -5.53 3.51
N LEU A 59 -4.73 -6.28 4.11
CA LEU A 59 -6.14 -6.18 3.77
C LEU A 59 -6.67 -4.77 4.05
N GLY A 60 -6.30 -4.15 5.18
CA GLY A 60 -6.68 -2.77 5.49
C GLY A 60 -6.18 -1.77 4.45
N THR A 61 -4.95 -1.93 3.96
CA THR A 61 -4.36 -1.03 2.96
C THR A 61 -4.93 -1.19 1.55
N VAL A 62 -5.43 -2.38 1.20
CA VAL A 62 -5.91 -2.69 -0.16
C VAL A 62 -7.45 -2.66 -0.23
N PHE A 63 -8.14 -2.80 0.90
CA PHE A 63 -9.60 -2.86 0.97
C PHE A 63 -10.31 -1.65 0.35
N PRO A 64 -9.89 -0.39 0.59
CA PRO A 64 -10.55 0.76 -0.03
C PRO A 64 -10.59 0.69 -1.56
N ASP A 65 -9.45 0.38 -2.19
CA ASP A 65 -9.34 0.21 -3.64
C ASP A 65 -10.22 -0.93 -4.15
N LEU A 66 -10.22 -2.06 -3.44
CA LEU A 66 -11.03 -3.21 -3.84
C LEU A 66 -12.52 -2.91 -3.79
N ALA A 67 -12.96 -2.14 -2.80
CA ALA A 67 -14.37 -1.77 -2.66
C ALA A 67 -14.81 -0.79 -3.75
N ASP A 68 -14.04 0.27 -3.98
CA ASP A 68 -14.47 1.39 -4.84
C ASP A 68 -14.02 1.29 -6.29
N LEU A 69 -12.85 0.68 -6.55
CA LEU A 69 -12.19 0.75 -7.86
C LEU A 69 -12.19 -0.60 -8.60
N ALA A 70 -12.22 -1.73 -7.88
CA ALA A 70 -12.13 -3.05 -8.52
C ALA A 70 -13.21 -3.32 -9.57
N PRO A 71 -14.51 -3.02 -9.38
CA PRO A 71 -15.52 -3.27 -10.41
C PRO A 71 -15.19 -2.55 -11.72
N ALA A 72 -14.80 -1.28 -11.66
CA ALA A 72 -14.42 -0.50 -12.83
C ALA A 72 -13.15 -1.03 -13.50
N ILE A 73 -12.13 -1.42 -12.72
CA ILE A 73 -10.89 -1.99 -13.23
C ILE A 73 -11.16 -3.33 -13.92
N LEU A 74 -11.96 -4.21 -13.31
CA LEU A 74 -12.30 -5.53 -13.82
C LEU A 74 -13.13 -5.42 -15.11
N ASN A 75 -14.13 -4.54 -15.15
CA ASN A 75 -14.88 -4.27 -16.38
C ASN A 75 -13.94 -3.82 -17.51
N LYS A 76 -12.98 -2.92 -17.22
CA LYS A 76 -12.01 -2.43 -18.22
C LYS A 76 -11.00 -3.48 -18.69
N GLN A 77 -10.56 -4.40 -17.81
CA GLN A 77 -9.53 -5.39 -18.17
C GLN A 77 -10.10 -6.69 -18.74
N LEU A 78 -11.30 -7.10 -18.29
CA LEU A 78 -11.87 -8.41 -18.58
C LEU A 78 -13.21 -8.32 -19.34
N ASP A 79 -13.65 -7.11 -19.70
CA ASP A 79 -14.94 -6.85 -20.35
C ASP A 79 -16.13 -7.43 -19.57
N LEU A 80 -16.02 -7.39 -18.24
CA LEU A 80 -17.11 -7.78 -17.35
C LEU A 80 -18.15 -6.65 -17.30
N ASN A 81 -19.41 -7.00 -17.03
CA ASN A 81 -20.51 -6.06 -16.86
C ASN A 81 -20.90 -5.94 -15.37
N LEU A 82 -19.90 -5.75 -14.50
CA LEU A 82 -20.15 -5.59 -13.06
C LEU A 82 -20.81 -4.24 -12.77
N PRO A 83 -21.74 -4.17 -11.80
CA PRO A 83 -22.34 -2.91 -11.40
C PRO A 83 -21.28 -1.98 -10.82
N ILE A 84 -21.20 -0.76 -11.35
CA ILE A 84 -20.36 0.30 -10.79
C ILE A 84 -21.20 1.01 -9.72
N VAL A 85 -20.81 0.83 -8.46
CA VAL A 85 -21.46 1.45 -7.31
C VAL A 85 -20.84 2.82 -7.02
N GLU A 86 -21.57 3.62 -6.25
CA GLU A 86 -21.05 4.88 -5.74
C GLU A 86 -19.88 4.62 -4.77
N LYS A 87 -18.84 5.45 -4.87
CA LYS A 87 -17.61 5.32 -4.09
C LYS A 87 -17.89 5.60 -2.62
N VAL A 88 -17.53 4.67 -1.76
CA VAL A 88 -17.74 4.76 -0.31
C VAL A 88 -16.61 5.56 0.35
N PHE A 89 -15.39 5.50 -0.19
CA PHE A 89 -14.23 6.13 0.41
C PHE A 89 -14.01 7.56 -0.15
N PRO A 90 -14.04 8.60 0.71
CA PRO A 90 -14.00 9.99 0.26
C PRO A 90 -12.79 10.37 -0.59
N TRP A 91 -11.62 9.79 -0.34
CA TRP A 91 -10.39 10.05 -1.09
C TRP A 91 -10.42 9.50 -2.53
N HIS A 92 -11.41 8.69 -2.89
CA HIS A 92 -11.64 8.31 -4.28
C HIS A 92 -12.58 9.28 -5.01
N TRP A 93 -13.23 10.23 -4.33
CA TRP A 93 -14.03 11.25 -4.98
C TRP A 93 -13.12 12.23 -5.73
N LYS A 94 -13.61 12.78 -6.86
CA LYS A 94 -12.77 13.55 -7.78
C LYS A 94 -12.19 14.81 -7.12
N GLU A 95 -12.94 15.38 -6.18
CA GLU A 95 -12.62 16.60 -5.43
C GLU A 95 -11.52 16.38 -4.39
N TYR A 96 -11.36 15.14 -3.94
CA TYR A 96 -10.53 14.76 -2.79
C TYR A 96 -9.38 13.81 -3.15
N SER A 97 -9.37 13.32 -4.38
CA SER A 97 -8.36 12.41 -4.88
C SER A 97 -7.09 13.15 -5.28
N GLY A 98 -6.02 12.92 -4.54
CA GLY A 98 -4.68 13.44 -4.79
C GLY A 98 -3.99 12.83 -6.02
N SER A 99 -4.48 11.69 -6.52
CA SER A 99 -3.89 10.96 -7.66
C SER A 99 -4.16 11.61 -9.03
N ILE A 100 -4.98 12.66 -9.10
CA ILE A 100 -5.31 13.41 -10.32
C ILE A 100 -4.27 14.54 -10.57
N TYR A 101 -3.37 14.79 -9.62
CA TYR A 101 -2.46 15.94 -9.65
C TYR A 101 -1.27 15.72 -10.61
N GLN A 102 -1.23 16.48 -11.72
CA GLN A 102 -0.19 16.36 -12.76
C GLN A 102 0.91 17.45 -12.69
N ASN A 103 0.83 18.39 -11.76
CA ASN A 103 1.68 19.59 -11.82
C ASN A 103 3.08 19.37 -11.24
N SER A 104 3.19 18.77 -10.05
CA SER A 104 4.50 18.58 -9.40
C SER A 104 4.53 17.31 -8.55
N CYS A 105 5.60 16.54 -8.73
CA CYS A 105 5.79 15.27 -8.03
C CYS A 105 6.63 15.42 -6.75
N ASN A 106 6.86 16.66 -6.29
CA ASN A 106 7.69 16.96 -5.13
C ASN A 106 7.20 16.26 -3.85
N ILE A 107 5.88 16.20 -3.66
CA ILE A 107 5.29 15.51 -2.50
C ILE A 107 5.51 14.00 -2.60
N SER A 108 5.34 13.42 -3.79
CA SER A 108 5.67 12.01 -4.02
C SER A 108 7.14 11.74 -3.73
N THR A 109 8.07 12.56 -4.25
CA THR A 109 9.51 12.46 -3.96
C THR A 109 9.78 12.56 -2.45
N LEU A 110 9.18 13.51 -1.75
CA LEU A 110 9.33 13.65 -0.31
C LEU A 110 8.84 12.40 0.44
N ASN A 111 7.68 11.86 0.09
CA ASN A 111 7.15 10.64 0.69
C ASN A 111 8.09 9.45 0.50
N HIS A 112 8.64 9.28 -0.71
CA HIS A 112 9.61 8.22 -0.99
C HIS A 112 10.92 8.41 -0.19
N LEU A 113 11.42 9.65 -0.08
CA LEU A 113 12.59 9.97 0.74
C LEU A 113 12.35 9.68 2.22
N LEU A 114 11.18 10.05 2.75
CA LEU A 114 10.79 9.79 4.13
C LEU A 114 10.66 8.30 4.41
N LEU A 115 10.09 7.53 3.47
CA LEU A 115 10.02 6.07 3.58
C LEU A 115 11.43 5.47 3.61
N GLY A 116 12.29 5.84 2.66
CA GLY A 116 13.68 5.38 2.60
C GLY A 116 14.45 5.70 3.88
N ALA A 117 14.35 6.94 4.36
CA ALA A 117 14.97 7.37 5.61
C ALA A 117 14.45 6.57 6.81
N SER A 118 13.13 6.34 6.88
CA SER A 118 12.52 5.55 7.96
C SER A 118 13.04 4.12 7.97
N VAL A 119 13.12 3.47 6.80
CA VAL A 119 13.68 2.11 6.67
C VAL A 119 15.15 2.07 7.09
N ILE A 120 15.96 3.05 6.65
CA ILE A 120 17.38 3.15 7.02
C ILE A 120 17.52 3.30 8.54
N ILE A 121 16.74 4.18 9.17
CA ILE A 121 16.77 4.41 10.61
C ILE A 121 16.38 3.14 11.37
N VAL A 122 15.29 2.47 10.98
CA VAL A 122 14.85 1.22 11.62
C VAL A 122 15.92 0.14 11.51
N CYS A 123 16.49 -0.06 10.32
CA CYS A 123 17.58 -1.01 10.09
C CYS A 123 18.83 -0.66 10.91
N TRP A 124 19.18 0.62 11.04
CA TRP A 124 20.31 1.07 11.83
C TRP A 124 20.11 0.86 13.34
N CYS A 125 18.94 1.22 13.85
CA CYS A 125 18.55 0.99 15.25
C CYS A 125 18.54 -0.50 15.60
N ARG A 126 18.19 -1.37 14.64
CA ARG A 126 18.13 -2.83 14.78
C ARG A 126 19.31 -3.53 14.09
N ARG A 127 20.46 -2.84 13.94
CA ARG A 127 21.60 -3.34 13.14
C ARG A 127 22.13 -4.70 13.59
N ALA A 128 22.11 -4.98 14.89
CA ALA A 128 22.56 -6.27 15.43
C ALA A 128 21.70 -7.42 14.93
N ASP A 129 20.37 -7.25 14.98
CA ASP A 129 19.41 -8.24 14.48
C ASP A 129 19.53 -8.39 12.96
N VAL A 130 19.71 -7.29 12.21
CA VAL A 130 19.89 -7.34 10.75
C VAL A 130 21.14 -8.14 10.38
N VAL A 131 22.27 -7.89 11.05
CA VAL A 131 23.53 -8.64 10.85
C VAL A 131 23.33 -10.12 11.17
N GLU A 132 22.61 -10.44 12.25
CA GLU A 132 22.31 -11.82 12.62
C GLU A 132 21.42 -12.52 11.59
N MET A 133 20.39 -11.84 11.08
CA MET A 133 19.52 -12.37 10.02
C MET A 133 20.30 -12.68 8.75
N ILE A 134 21.24 -11.81 8.36
CA ILE A 134 22.11 -12.04 7.19
C ILE A 134 23.03 -13.25 7.41
N LYS A 135 23.56 -13.42 8.62
CA LYS A 135 24.45 -14.56 8.96
C LYS A 135 23.70 -15.89 8.98
N ARG A 136 22.47 -15.93 9.52
CA ARG A 136 21.66 -17.17 9.60
C ARG A 136 21.02 -17.57 8.26
N GLY A 137 20.96 -16.65 7.29
CA GLY A 137 20.42 -16.89 5.95
C GLY A 137 21.46 -17.31 4.90
N ARG A 138 22.75 -17.40 5.27
CA ARG A 138 23.81 -18.07 4.51
C ARG A 138 24.04 -19.46 5.06
#